data_AF-A0A1L9VJI6-F1
#
_entry.id   AF-A0A1L9VJI6-F1
#
_cell.length_a   1.000
_cell.length_b   1.000
_cell.length_c   1.000
_cell.angle_alpha   90.00
_cell.angle_beta   90.00
_cell.angle_gamma   90.00
#
_symmetry.space_group_name_H-M   'P 1'
#
loop_
_entity.id
_entity.type
_entity.pdbx_description
1 polymer ?
#
loop_
_entity_poly.entity_id
_entity_poly.type
_entity_poly.pdbx_seq_one_letter_code
_entity_poly.pdbx_strand_id
1 'polypeptide(L)'
;MDSDKTNPDTQHDVDLIILDYLLCIGIDVLIHGRKTGRGHTESWDNWVLNSIHTFRYILPPSHMLPQDLLIKLQLLDFADIFPHDYTQLVPHRTSAAEGSSYEGYIQTQSEAHATNHGQSKIFPATSPGPSNPRTNTYLYRIIPEFMKLCVAAKEKVSITRWVDILTQFMTQAVAEEYYSSGRQLPELFNKYPFWKPEDQTQALVWEQATASHMQTQKGISPGINFEATLNERSLSRLEDDVTGFLSDLMETLDAPVLVQLERGQIGQLSHAETEQLKSRVGFR
;
A
#
# COMPACT_ATOMS: atom_id res chain seq x y z
N MET A 1 23.05 22.50 -36.94
CA MET A 1 23.02 21.75 -35.69
C MET A 1 21.74 20.97 -35.72
N ASP A 2 21.79 19.80 -36.34
CA ASP A 2 20.63 18.93 -36.41
C ASP A 2 20.35 18.44 -35.00
N SER A 3 19.15 18.76 -34.52
CA SER A 3 18.58 18.23 -33.31
C SER A 3 18.40 16.73 -33.55
N ASP A 4 19.42 15.95 -33.22
CA ASP A 4 19.44 14.48 -33.25
C ASP A 4 18.39 13.98 -32.25
N LYS A 5 17.12 14.00 -32.67
CA LYS A 5 15.99 13.51 -31.89
C LYS A 5 16.06 12.00 -31.95
N THR A 6 16.38 11.39 -30.82
CA THR A 6 16.25 9.97 -30.59
C THR A 6 14.89 9.49 -31.08
N ASN A 7 14.87 8.33 -31.74
CA ASN A 7 13.63 7.71 -32.20
C ASN A 7 12.64 7.61 -31.02
N PRO A 8 11.39 8.09 -31.14
CA PRO A 8 10.40 8.05 -30.06
C PRO A 8 10.22 6.65 -29.45
N ASP A 9 10.32 5.59 -30.26
CA ASP A 9 10.20 4.21 -29.76
C ASP A 9 11.38 3.85 -28.86
N THR A 10 12.59 4.26 -29.24
CA THR A 10 13.80 4.05 -28.43
C THR A 10 13.77 4.87 -27.14
N GLN A 11 13.28 6.11 -27.20
CA GLN A 11 13.10 6.92 -25.99
C GLN A 11 12.10 6.25 -25.03
N HIS A 12 11.00 5.72 -25.58
CA HIS A 12 10.00 5.02 -24.79
C HIS A 12 10.56 3.80 -24.06
N ASP A 13 11.33 2.95 -24.75
CA ASP A 13 11.97 1.78 -24.14
C ASP A 13 12.94 2.18 -23.02
N VAL A 14 13.73 3.24 -23.25
CA VAL A 14 14.66 3.78 -22.25
C VAL A 14 13.92 4.30 -21.03
N ASP A 15 12.81 5.02 -21.22
CA ASP A 15 12.01 5.56 -20.12
C ASP A 15 11.39 4.44 -19.26
N LEU A 16 10.93 3.34 -19.89
CA LEU A 16 10.43 2.17 -19.17
C LEU A 16 11.54 1.46 -18.38
N ILE A 17 12.73 1.32 -18.98
CA ILE A 17 13.90 0.72 -18.31
C ILE A 17 14.32 1.55 -17.08
N ILE A 18 14.32 2.88 -17.20
CA ILE A 18 14.65 3.79 -16.10
C ILE A 18 13.57 3.71 -15.01
N LEU A 19 12.29 3.76 -15.38
CA LEU A 19 11.21 3.64 -14.41
C LEU A 19 11.26 2.31 -13.65
N ASP A 20 11.48 1.19 -14.35
CA ASP A 20 11.54 -0.13 -13.73
C ASP A 20 12.67 -0.21 -12.69
N TYR A 21 13.82 0.37 -13.01
CA TYR A 21 14.95 0.50 -12.09
C TYR A 21 14.60 1.35 -10.86
N LEU A 22 14.03 2.55 -11.07
CA LEU A 22 13.63 3.45 -9.99
C LEU A 22 12.58 2.81 -9.08
N LEU A 23 11.60 2.11 -9.64
CA LEU A 23 10.58 1.39 -8.87
C LEU A 23 11.21 0.31 -8.00
N CYS A 24 12.09 -0.52 -8.56
CA CYS A 24 12.76 -1.56 -7.77
C CYS A 24 13.57 -0.97 -6.62
N ILE A 25 14.32 0.11 -6.85
CA ILE A 25 15.07 0.78 -5.76
C ILE A 25 14.11 1.38 -4.73
N GLY A 26 13.10 2.13 -5.17
CA GLY A 26 12.16 2.80 -4.27
C GLY A 26 11.41 1.79 -3.39
N ILE A 27 10.93 0.70 -3.98
CA ILE A 27 10.25 -0.37 -3.24
C ILE A 27 11.22 -1.07 -2.29
N ASP A 28 12.44 -1.38 -2.74
CA ASP A 28 13.44 -2.04 -1.91
C ASP A 28 13.77 -1.21 -0.67
N VAL A 29 13.94 0.11 -0.84
CA VAL A 29 14.18 1.05 0.26
C VAL A 29 12.98 1.10 1.20
N LEU A 30 11.75 1.17 0.69
CA LEU A 30 10.54 1.17 1.52
C LEU A 30 10.38 -0.13 2.33
N ILE A 31 10.66 -1.28 1.73
CA ILE A 31 10.56 -2.59 2.39
C ILE A 31 11.69 -2.76 3.41
N HIS A 32 12.93 -2.40 3.08
CA HIS A 32 14.06 -2.50 4.00
C HIS A 32 13.99 -1.48 5.15
N GLY A 33 13.46 -0.28 4.90
CA GLY A 33 13.12 0.69 5.93
C GLY A 33 12.18 0.08 6.98
N ARG A 34 11.18 -0.70 6.53
CA ARG A 34 10.29 -1.45 7.42
C ARG A 34 10.97 -2.54 8.22
N LYS A 35 11.90 -3.29 7.63
CA LYS A 35 12.57 -4.39 8.35
C LYS A 35 13.53 -3.90 9.42
N THR A 36 14.10 -2.71 9.25
CA THR A 36 15.20 -2.22 10.09
C THR A 36 14.77 -1.25 11.20
N GLY A 37 13.49 -0.85 11.25
CA GLY A 37 12.97 0.08 12.25
C GLY A 37 13.65 1.45 12.23
N ARG A 38 14.40 1.76 11.16
CA ARG A 38 14.94 3.10 10.95
C ARG A 38 13.86 3.91 10.25
N GLY A 39 13.23 4.79 11.02
CA GLY A 39 12.36 5.84 10.49
C GLY A 39 13.02 6.54 9.31
N HIS A 40 12.20 6.82 8.29
CA HIS A 40 12.50 7.51 7.03
C HIS A 40 13.95 7.93 6.80
N THR A 41 14.58 7.34 5.79
CA THR A 41 15.83 7.86 5.22
C THR A 41 15.51 9.07 4.33
N GLU A 42 15.13 10.18 4.98
CA GLU A 42 14.53 11.41 4.39
C GLU A 42 15.25 11.99 3.14
N SER A 43 16.52 11.66 2.92
CA SER A 43 17.31 12.23 1.82
C SER A 43 17.27 11.42 0.50
N TRP A 44 17.14 10.10 0.55
CA TRP A 44 17.13 9.25 -0.65
C TRP A 44 15.71 8.96 -1.14
N ASP A 45 14.78 8.85 -0.21
CA ASP A 45 13.39 8.46 -0.47
C ASP A 45 12.67 9.52 -1.32
N ASN A 46 12.89 10.80 -1.02
CA ASN A 46 12.18 11.90 -1.68
C ASN A 46 12.52 12.07 -3.16
N TRP A 47 13.79 11.92 -3.56
CA TRP A 47 14.15 12.12 -4.97
C TRP A 47 13.72 10.94 -5.83
N VAL A 48 13.81 9.70 -5.33
CA VAL A 48 13.37 8.49 -6.04
C VAL A 48 11.87 8.54 -6.24
N LEU A 49 11.09 8.80 -5.18
CA LEU A 49 9.64 8.93 -5.27
C LEU A 49 9.22 10.07 -6.20
N ASN A 50 9.85 11.25 -6.09
CA ASN A 50 9.56 12.37 -6.98
C ASN A 50 9.90 12.05 -8.45
N SER A 51 10.98 11.30 -8.69
CA SER A 51 11.32 10.83 -10.03
C SER A 51 10.26 9.86 -10.55
N ILE A 52 9.84 8.87 -9.76
CA ILE A 52 8.78 7.94 -10.13
C ILE A 52 7.47 8.68 -10.43
N HIS A 53 7.08 9.65 -9.61
CA HIS A 53 5.92 10.50 -9.87
C HIS A 53 6.04 11.27 -11.18
N THR A 54 7.23 11.81 -11.47
CA THR A 54 7.50 12.49 -12.75
C THR A 54 7.33 11.53 -13.92
N PHE A 55 7.89 10.32 -13.83
CA PHE A 55 7.75 9.28 -14.85
C PHE A 55 6.29 8.85 -15.04
N ARG A 56 5.47 8.80 -13.98
CA ARG A 56 4.05 8.45 -14.08
C ARG A 56 3.25 9.36 -15.02
N TYR A 57 3.61 10.65 -15.13
CA TYR A 57 2.94 11.57 -16.04
C TYR A 57 3.25 11.33 -17.51
N ILE A 58 4.36 10.63 -17.80
CA ILE A 58 4.80 10.30 -19.16
C ILE A 58 4.56 8.84 -19.52
N LEU A 59 3.97 8.04 -18.61
CA LEU A 59 3.69 6.64 -18.88
C LEU A 59 2.61 6.48 -19.96
N PRO A 60 2.75 5.47 -20.83
CA PRO A 60 1.66 5.08 -21.71
C PRO A 60 0.48 4.55 -20.88
N PRO A 61 -0.70 4.43 -21.50
CA PRO A 61 -1.86 3.80 -20.87
C PRO A 61 -1.52 2.41 -20.31
N SER A 62 -2.14 2.04 -19.19
CA SER A 62 -1.79 0.82 -18.42
C SER A 62 -1.83 -0.48 -19.23
N HIS A 63 -2.62 -0.56 -20.31
CA HIS A 63 -2.68 -1.75 -21.17
C HIS A 63 -1.43 -1.96 -22.04
N MET A 64 -0.54 -0.96 -22.12
CA MET A 64 0.71 -1.02 -22.88
C MET A 64 1.93 -1.31 -22.00
N LEU A 65 1.77 -1.30 -20.68
CA LEU A 65 2.86 -1.55 -19.75
C LEU A 65 3.09 -3.05 -19.54
N PRO A 66 4.34 -3.50 -19.41
CA PRO A 66 4.63 -4.87 -18.99
C PRO A 66 3.96 -5.20 -17.65
N GLN A 67 3.48 -6.44 -17.51
CA GLN A 67 2.74 -6.88 -16.32
C GLN A 67 3.54 -6.69 -15.03
N ASP A 68 4.83 -7.06 -15.02
CA ASP A 68 5.68 -6.90 -13.84
C ASP A 68 5.85 -5.43 -13.44
N LEU A 69 5.88 -4.51 -14.41
CA LEU A 69 5.95 -3.07 -14.15
C LEU A 69 4.64 -2.54 -13.54
N LEU A 70 3.50 -3.02 -14.01
CA LEU A 70 2.18 -2.72 -13.40
C LEU A 70 2.11 -3.20 -11.96
N ILE A 71 2.59 -4.41 -11.68
CA ILE A 71 2.63 -4.96 -10.32
C ILE A 71 3.55 -4.10 -9.44
N LYS A 72 4.74 -3.71 -9.91
CA LYS A 72 5.65 -2.82 -9.16
C LYS A 72 5.01 -1.46 -8.84
N LEU A 73 4.29 -0.86 -9.81
CA LEU A 73 3.57 0.40 -9.58
C LEU A 73 2.50 0.27 -8.49
N GLN A 74 1.68 -0.78 -8.54
CA GLN A 74 0.66 -1.04 -7.52
C GLN A 74 1.25 -1.41 -6.17
N LEU A 75 2.38 -2.13 -6.16
CA LEU A 75 3.09 -2.47 -4.94
C LEU A 75 3.62 -1.20 -4.27
N LEU A 76 4.21 -0.29 -5.04
CA LEU A 76 4.63 1.02 -4.53
C LEU A 76 3.46 1.82 -3.98
N ASP A 77 2.33 1.89 -4.71
CA ASP A 77 1.13 2.60 -4.25
C ASP A 77 0.62 2.03 -2.93
N PHE A 78 0.56 0.70 -2.83
CA PHE A 78 0.13 0.03 -1.61
C PHE A 78 1.13 0.22 -0.45
N ALA A 79 2.43 0.16 -0.74
CA ALA A 79 3.45 0.41 0.27
C ALA A 79 3.34 1.83 0.81
N ASP A 80 3.16 2.84 -0.04
CA ASP A 80 3.03 4.23 0.37
C ASP A 80 1.84 4.45 1.34
N ILE A 81 0.70 3.83 1.04
CA ILE A 81 -0.51 3.92 1.89
C ILE A 81 -0.52 2.93 3.06
N PHE A 82 0.46 2.06 3.24
CA PHE A 82 0.53 1.18 4.41
C PHE A 82 1.82 1.50 5.19
N PRO A 83 1.79 2.54 6.04
CA PRO A 83 2.99 3.04 6.70
C PRO A 83 3.54 2.05 7.72
N HIS A 84 4.87 2.04 7.85
CA HIS A 84 5.62 1.14 8.74
C HIS A 84 5.23 1.27 10.22
N ASP A 85 4.80 2.46 10.64
CA ASP A 85 4.44 2.80 12.02
C ASP A 85 2.92 2.89 12.23
N TYR A 86 2.15 2.06 11.53
CA TYR A 86 0.70 2.05 11.72
C TYR A 86 0.33 1.74 13.17
N THR A 87 1.07 0.85 13.82
CA THR A 87 1.05 0.60 15.27
C THR A 87 1.20 1.85 16.13
N GLN A 88 2.00 2.84 15.73
CA GLN A 88 2.19 4.09 16.50
C GLN A 88 1.10 5.14 16.22
N LEU A 89 0.45 5.06 15.05
CA LEU A 89 -0.60 5.99 14.63
C LEU A 89 -1.95 5.70 15.30
N VAL A 90 -2.18 4.48 15.78
CA VAL A 90 -3.36 4.14 16.57
C VAL A 90 -3.13 4.63 18.01
N PRO A 91 -3.89 5.62 18.51
CA PRO A 91 -3.72 6.07 19.88
C PRO A 91 -4.10 4.93 20.82
N HIS A 92 -3.12 4.27 21.41
CA HIS A 92 -3.34 3.50 22.62
C HIS A 92 -3.79 4.48 23.71
N ARG A 93 -5.12 4.58 23.91
CA ARG A 93 -5.67 5.16 25.13
C ARG A 93 -5.38 4.20 26.28
N THR A 94 -4.16 4.25 26.78
CA THR A 94 -3.88 3.90 28.15
C THR A 94 -4.80 4.76 29.03
N SER A 95 -5.46 4.09 29.96
CA SER A 95 -6.50 4.62 30.84
C SER A 95 -6.25 6.05 31.37
N ALA A 96 -7.26 6.90 31.16
CA ALA A 96 -7.64 8.10 31.90
C ALA A 96 -6.78 9.38 31.81
N ALA A 97 -7.50 10.47 31.48
CA ALA A 97 -7.17 11.89 31.65
C ALA A 97 -6.05 12.47 30.78
N GLU A 98 -6.41 13.02 29.62
CA GLU A 98 -6.37 14.47 29.35
C GLU A 98 -6.73 14.73 27.88
N GLY A 99 -7.52 15.77 27.65
CA GLY A 99 -8.10 16.08 26.34
C GLY A 99 -7.09 16.71 25.39
N SER A 100 -7.06 16.24 24.15
CA SER A 100 -6.54 17.01 23.03
C SER A 100 -7.28 16.62 21.75
N SER A 101 -7.74 17.65 21.04
CA SER A 101 -8.61 17.62 19.86
C SER A 101 -7.84 17.18 18.61
N TYR A 102 -8.40 16.26 17.83
CA TYR A 102 -7.84 15.76 16.58
C TYR A 102 -8.47 16.52 15.41
N GLU A 103 -7.90 17.67 15.04
CA GLU A 103 -8.41 18.53 13.94
C GLU A 103 -7.28 19.02 13.01
N GLY A 104 -6.24 18.19 12.81
CA GLY A 104 -4.98 18.62 12.15
C GLY A 104 -4.62 18.00 10.79
N TYR A 105 -5.29 16.94 10.30
CA TYR A 105 -4.75 16.16 9.17
C TYR A 105 -5.58 16.15 7.87
N ILE A 106 -6.56 17.04 7.71
CA ILE A 106 -7.23 17.25 6.40
C ILE A 106 -7.16 18.74 6.05
N GLN A 107 -5.96 19.29 5.82
CA GLN A 107 -5.84 20.52 5.02
C GLN A 107 -4.41 20.79 4.54
N THR A 108 -3.97 20.16 3.45
CA THR A 108 -3.00 20.79 2.52
C THR A 108 -3.13 20.18 1.14
N GLN A 109 -4.12 20.65 0.39
CA GLN A 109 -4.08 20.88 -1.06
C GLN A 109 -5.38 21.59 -1.46
N SER A 110 -5.48 22.88 -1.13
CA SER A 110 -6.36 23.82 -1.84
C SER A 110 -5.88 25.24 -1.57
N GLU A 111 -5.81 26.02 -2.65
CA GLU A 111 -5.83 27.48 -2.72
C GLU A 111 -4.51 28.26 -2.57
N ALA A 112 -3.85 28.40 -3.72
CA ALA A 112 -3.37 29.71 -4.15
C ALA A 112 -4.57 30.56 -4.63
N HIS A 113 -4.59 31.85 -4.24
CA HIS A 113 -5.54 32.92 -4.59
C HIS A 113 -6.96 32.76 -3.97
N ALA A 114 -7.55 33.70 -3.24
CA ALA A 114 -7.54 35.15 -3.38
C ALA A 114 -7.95 35.89 -2.08
N THR A 115 -7.74 37.21 -2.12
CA THR A 115 -7.87 38.22 -1.08
C THR A 115 -9.28 38.58 -0.60
N ASN A 116 -9.34 38.95 0.68
CA ASN A 116 -10.10 40.03 1.33
C ASN A 116 -11.62 39.95 1.60
N HIS A 117 -11.88 40.31 2.87
CA HIS A 117 -12.92 41.18 3.44
C HIS A 117 -14.01 40.53 4.30
N GLY A 118 -14.14 41.08 5.50
CA GLY A 118 -14.85 40.50 6.62
C GLY A 118 -16.29 40.95 6.77
N GLN A 119 -17.00 40.24 7.63
CA GLN A 119 -18.01 40.78 8.53
C GLN A 119 -18.44 39.69 9.51
N SER A 120 -18.26 39.99 10.79
CA SER A 120 -18.80 39.23 11.91
C SER A 120 -20.33 39.25 11.87
N LYS A 121 -20.97 38.09 11.82
CA LYS A 121 -22.40 37.92 12.15
C LYS A 121 -22.61 36.65 12.98
N ILE A 122 -22.98 36.91 14.22
CA ILE A 122 -23.47 35.98 15.23
C ILE A 122 -24.79 35.34 14.75
N PHE A 123 -24.88 34.01 14.77
CA PHE A 123 -26.15 33.26 14.72
C PHE A 123 -26.11 32.04 15.67
N PRO A 124 -27.28 31.60 16.17
CA PRO A 124 -27.42 30.92 17.46
C PRO A 124 -27.19 29.40 17.40
N ALA A 125 -26.92 28.85 18.58
CA ALA A 125 -26.76 27.43 18.88
C ALA A 125 -27.89 26.59 18.28
N THR A 126 -27.53 25.74 17.32
CA THR A 126 -28.42 24.72 16.78
C THR A 126 -27.99 23.36 17.35
N SER A 127 -28.97 22.65 17.90
CA SER A 127 -28.94 21.32 18.50
C SER A 127 -27.98 20.32 17.81
N PRO A 128 -27.34 19.40 18.55
CA PRO A 128 -26.54 18.34 17.95
C PRO A 128 -27.45 17.44 17.13
N GLY A 129 -27.33 17.52 15.81
CA GLY A 129 -27.95 16.56 14.89
C GLY A 129 -27.34 15.16 15.06
N PRO A 130 -28.05 14.10 14.66
CA PRO A 130 -27.55 12.74 14.76
C PRO A 130 -26.23 12.64 13.99
N SER A 131 -25.16 12.32 14.73
CA SER A 131 -23.84 12.06 14.16
C SER A 131 -23.96 10.99 13.08
N ASN A 132 -23.73 11.37 11.83
CA ASN A 132 -23.52 10.43 10.73
C ASN A 132 -22.48 9.38 11.19
N PRO A 133 -22.74 8.07 11.07
CA PRO A 133 -21.76 7.04 11.38
C PRO A 133 -20.73 7.00 10.24
N ARG A 134 -19.84 7.98 10.19
CA ARG A 134 -18.63 7.92 9.37
C ARG A 134 -17.50 7.28 10.17
N THR A 135 -17.68 6.02 10.58
CA THR A 135 -16.57 5.19 11.04
C THR A 135 -16.22 4.26 9.91
N ASN A 136 -15.37 4.77 9.01
CA ASN A 136 -14.72 3.99 7.97
C ASN A 136 -13.24 4.05 8.32
N THR A 137 -12.77 3.03 9.08
CA THR A 137 -11.45 2.96 9.70
C THR A 137 -10.34 2.95 8.65
N TYR A 138 -9.11 3.29 9.03
CA TYR A 138 -8.02 3.40 8.07
C TYR A 138 -7.74 2.08 7.37
N LEU A 139 -7.61 0.99 8.15
CA LEU A 139 -7.39 -0.35 7.59
C LEU A 139 -8.52 -0.77 6.66
N TYR A 140 -9.76 -0.41 6.97
CA TYR A 140 -10.88 -0.69 6.07
C TYR A 140 -10.70 -0.02 4.70
N ARG A 141 -10.18 1.21 4.67
CA ARG A 141 -10.03 1.99 3.42
C ARG A 141 -8.94 1.47 2.51
N ILE A 142 -7.93 0.79 3.04
CA ILE A 142 -6.78 0.30 2.25
C ILE A 142 -6.94 -1.14 1.78
N ILE A 143 -7.92 -1.90 2.30
CA ILE A 143 -8.30 -3.23 1.80
C ILE A 143 -8.48 -3.26 0.26
N PRO A 144 -9.23 -2.33 -0.39
CA PRO A 144 -9.38 -2.37 -1.84
C PRO A 144 -8.04 -2.27 -2.57
N GLU A 145 -7.11 -1.48 -2.05
CA GLU A 145 -5.80 -1.29 -2.67
C GLU A 145 -4.93 -2.55 -2.52
N PHE A 146 -4.97 -3.20 -1.34
CA PHE A 146 -4.34 -4.52 -1.18
C PHE A 146 -4.95 -5.55 -2.12
N MET A 147 -6.28 -5.60 -2.25
CA MET A 147 -6.96 -6.51 -3.17
C MET A 147 -6.55 -6.29 -4.63
N LYS A 148 -6.49 -5.03 -5.08
CA LYS A 148 -6.03 -4.70 -6.43
C LYS A 148 -4.63 -5.24 -6.70
N LEU A 149 -3.71 -5.07 -5.74
CA LEU A 149 -2.35 -5.62 -5.82
C LEU A 149 -2.38 -7.15 -5.94
N CYS A 150 -3.15 -7.84 -5.10
CA CYS A 150 -3.25 -9.30 -5.14
C CYS A 150 -3.85 -9.81 -6.46
N VAL A 151 -4.84 -9.12 -7.02
CA VAL A 151 -5.45 -9.47 -8.31
C VAL A 151 -4.45 -9.29 -9.45
N ALA A 152 -3.69 -8.20 -9.47
CA ALA A 152 -2.66 -7.99 -10.49
C ALA A 152 -1.49 -8.98 -10.37
N ALA A 153 -1.16 -9.38 -9.14
CA ALA A 153 -0.10 -10.34 -8.84
C ALA A 153 -0.58 -11.80 -8.77
N LYS A 154 -1.80 -12.12 -9.23
CA LYS A 154 -2.45 -13.42 -8.99
C LYS A 154 -1.64 -14.65 -9.44
N GLU A 155 -0.79 -14.50 -10.45
CA GLU A 155 0.07 -15.59 -10.97
C GLU A 155 1.38 -15.70 -10.20
N LYS A 156 1.72 -14.69 -9.41
CA LYS A 156 2.98 -14.54 -8.68
C LYS A 156 2.81 -14.82 -7.17
N VAL A 157 1.60 -14.72 -6.64
CA VAL A 157 1.32 -14.90 -5.20
C VAL A 157 0.41 -16.07 -4.89
N SER A 158 0.62 -16.69 -3.73
CA SER A 158 -0.27 -17.74 -3.23
C SER A 158 -1.63 -17.17 -2.82
N ILE A 159 -2.70 -17.78 -3.32
CA ILE A 159 -4.07 -17.40 -2.98
C ILE A 159 -4.37 -17.48 -1.48
N THR A 160 -3.88 -18.53 -0.82
CA THR A 160 -4.11 -18.72 0.61
C THR A 160 -3.49 -17.60 1.42
N ARG A 161 -2.27 -17.19 1.06
CA ARG A 161 -1.52 -16.18 1.79
C ARG A 161 -2.17 -14.81 1.77
N TRP A 162 -2.59 -14.33 0.60
CA TRP A 162 -3.20 -12.99 0.55
C TRP A 162 -4.62 -12.98 1.14
N VAL A 163 -5.35 -14.10 1.08
CA VAL A 163 -6.64 -14.26 1.76
C VAL A 163 -6.47 -14.24 3.29
N ASP A 164 -5.42 -14.87 3.82
CA ASP A 164 -5.10 -14.84 5.25
C ASP A 164 -4.78 -13.40 5.71
N ILE A 165 -3.94 -12.68 4.96
CA ILE A 165 -3.58 -11.28 5.24
C ILE A 165 -4.82 -10.38 5.18
N LEU A 166 -5.68 -10.54 4.18
CA LEU A 166 -6.93 -9.79 4.10
C LEU A 166 -7.82 -10.03 5.31
N THR A 167 -7.90 -11.27 5.78
CA THR A 167 -8.70 -11.60 6.96
C THR A 167 -8.13 -10.94 8.22
N GLN A 168 -6.81 -10.80 8.31
CA GLN A 168 -6.17 -10.00 9.37
C GLN A 168 -6.51 -8.52 9.25
N PHE A 169 -6.41 -7.92 8.05
CA PHE A 169 -6.81 -6.53 7.79
C PHE A 169 -8.22 -6.24 8.30
N MET A 170 -9.17 -7.10 7.94
CA MET A 170 -10.56 -6.87 8.31
C MET A 170 -10.81 -7.12 9.79
N THR A 171 -10.17 -8.13 10.39
CA THR A 171 -10.26 -8.36 11.84
C THR A 171 -9.77 -7.13 12.61
N GLN A 172 -8.66 -6.53 12.16
CA GLN A 172 -8.12 -5.33 12.77
C GLN A 172 -8.96 -4.08 12.47
N ALA A 173 -9.51 -3.95 11.26
CA ALA A 173 -10.42 -2.86 10.91
C ALA A 173 -11.69 -2.86 11.77
N VAL A 174 -12.23 -4.05 12.07
CA VAL A 174 -13.35 -4.22 13.01
C VAL A 174 -12.92 -3.86 14.43
N ALA A 175 -11.71 -4.24 14.85
CA ALA A 175 -11.18 -3.87 16.16
C ALA A 175 -11.13 -2.35 16.35
N GLU A 176 -10.60 -1.64 15.36
CA GLU A 176 -10.52 -0.17 15.37
C GLU A 176 -11.89 0.48 15.50
N GLU A 177 -12.90 -0.04 14.80
CA GLU A 177 -14.26 0.49 14.91
C GLU A 177 -14.90 0.13 16.25
N TYR A 178 -14.67 -1.08 16.76
CA TYR A 178 -15.15 -1.49 18.08
C TYR A 178 -14.64 -0.56 19.18
N TYR A 179 -13.35 -0.20 19.15
CA TYR A 179 -12.77 0.74 20.11
C TYR A 179 -13.27 2.17 19.88
N SER A 180 -13.46 2.60 18.63
CA SER A 180 -13.93 3.95 18.29
C SER A 180 -15.41 4.18 18.64
N SER A 181 -16.25 3.16 18.49
CA SER A 181 -17.71 3.22 18.69
C SER A 181 -18.15 2.85 20.12
N GLY A 182 -17.22 2.84 21.08
CA GLY A 182 -17.54 2.61 22.49
C GLY A 182 -17.93 1.15 22.80
N ARG A 183 -17.24 0.18 22.20
CA ARG A 183 -17.39 -1.27 22.46
C ARG A 183 -18.73 -1.89 22.04
N GLN A 184 -19.38 -1.29 21.05
CA GLN A 184 -20.47 -1.96 20.32
C GLN A 184 -19.87 -2.76 19.16
N LEU A 185 -20.31 -4.02 19.00
CA LEU A 185 -19.84 -4.86 17.91
C LEU A 185 -20.22 -4.22 16.57
N PRO A 186 -19.27 -3.86 15.71
CA PRO A 186 -19.58 -3.13 14.49
C PRO A 186 -20.45 -3.95 13.53
N GLU A 187 -21.39 -3.30 12.84
CA GLU A 187 -22.11 -3.88 11.69
C GLU A 187 -21.17 -4.23 10.51
N LEU A 188 -19.89 -3.86 10.59
CA LEU A 188 -18.85 -4.19 9.60
C LEU A 188 -18.78 -5.67 9.26
N PHE A 189 -19.07 -6.57 10.21
CA PHE A 189 -19.12 -8.01 9.93
C PHE A 189 -20.14 -8.35 8.84
N ASN A 190 -21.21 -7.57 8.71
CA ASN A 190 -22.21 -7.71 7.65
C ASN A 190 -21.80 -6.99 6.35
N LYS A 191 -20.77 -6.13 6.37
CA LYS A 191 -20.20 -5.44 5.19
C LYS A 191 -19.02 -6.20 4.56
N TYR A 192 -18.52 -7.23 5.24
CA TYR A 192 -17.48 -8.14 4.79
C TYR A 192 -17.77 -8.87 3.45
N PRO A 193 -19.02 -9.32 3.18
CA PRO A 193 -19.32 -10.10 1.97
C PRO A 193 -19.21 -9.31 0.66
N PHE A 194 -19.14 -7.97 0.70
CA PHE A 194 -19.09 -7.14 -0.50
C PHE A 194 -17.72 -7.14 -1.21
N TRP A 195 -16.69 -7.67 -0.56
CA TRP A 195 -15.30 -7.59 -1.02
C TRP A 195 -14.87 -8.89 -1.67
N LYS A 196 -15.58 -9.27 -2.74
CA LYS A 196 -15.34 -10.53 -3.45
C LYS A 196 -14.46 -10.26 -4.67
N PRO A 197 -13.39 -11.04 -4.89
CA PRO A 197 -12.67 -11.02 -6.15
C PRO A 197 -13.62 -11.25 -7.33
N GLU A 198 -13.39 -10.56 -8.45
CA GLU A 198 -14.18 -10.77 -9.67
C GLU A 198 -13.97 -12.18 -10.25
N ASP A 199 -12.78 -12.74 -10.06
CA ASP A 199 -12.44 -14.10 -10.47
C ASP A 199 -13.20 -15.14 -9.64
N GLN A 200 -13.90 -16.05 -10.32
CA GLN A 200 -14.80 -17.02 -9.69
C GLN A 200 -14.06 -18.05 -8.82
N THR A 201 -12.82 -18.42 -9.16
CA THR A 201 -12.01 -19.35 -8.36
C THR A 201 -11.50 -18.65 -7.11
N GLN A 202 -11.04 -17.41 -7.23
CA GLN A 202 -10.60 -16.62 -6.07
C GLN A 202 -11.73 -16.30 -5.12
N ALA A 203 -12.89 -15.97 -5.68
CA ALA A 203 -14.17 -15.82 -5.00
C ALA A 203 -14.55 -17.01 -4.11
N LEU A 204 -14.37 -18.24 -4.59
CA LEU A 204 -14.71 -19.45 -3.82
C LEU A 204 -13.74 -19.65 -2.65
N VAL A 205 -12.44 -19.48 -2.88
CA VAL A 205 -11.42 -19.59 -1.81
C VAL A 205 -11.62 -18.51 -0.75
N TRP A 206 -11.97 -17.29 -1.20
CA TRP A 206 -12.38 -16.20 -0.31
C TRP A 206 -13.60 -16.57 0.54
N GLU A 207 -14.69 -17.04 -0.08
CA GLU A 207 -15.90 -17.44 0.63
C GLU A 207 -15.62 -18.54 1.66
N GLN A 208 -14.76 -19.51 1.32
CA GLN A 208 -14.39 -20.58 2.23
C GLN A 208 -13.56 -20.08 3.42
N ALA A 209 -12.54 -19.26 3.17
CA ALA A 209 -11.68 -18.72 4.23
C ALA A 209 -12.45 -17.78 5.16
N THR A 210 -13.27 -16.90 4.58
CA THR A 210 -14.12 -15.98 5.35
C THR A 210 -15.18 -16.72 6.16
N ALA A 211 -15.81 -17.76 5.60
CA ALA A 211 -16.75 -18.60 6.35
C ALA A 211 -16.08 -19.33 7.51
N SER A 212 -14.87 -19.86 7.31
CA SER A 212 -14.09 -20.51 8.37
C SER A 212 -13.76 -19.53 9.50
N HIS A 213 -13.27 -18.34 9.16
CA HIS A 213 -12.97 -17.29 10.14
C HIS A 213 -14.22 -16.78 10.89
N MET A 214 -15.33 -16.57 10.18
CA MET A 214 -16.60 -16.16 10.79
C MET A 214 -17.16 -17.23 11.73
N GLN A 215 -17.00 -18.52 11.42
CA GLN A 215 -17.38 -19.60 12.33
C GLN A 215 -16.54 -19.60 13.60
N THR A 216 -15.22 -19.39 13.48
CA THR A 216 -14.32 -19.26 14.64
C THR A 216 -14.71 -18.08 15.52
N GLN A 217 -15.13 -16.95 14.94
CA GLN A 217 -15.51 -15.76 15.70
C GLN A 217 -16.93 -15.81 16.28
N LYS A 218 -17.90 -16.48 15.64
CA LYS A 218 -19.26 -16.68 16.19
C LYS A 218 -19.29 -17.47 17.50
N GLY A 219 -18.25 -18.25 17.80
CA GLY A 219 -18.08 -18.96 19.06
C GLY A 219 -17.50 -18.11 20.20
N ILE A 220 -17.04 -16.89 19.92
CA ILE A 220 -16.38 -16.01 20.89
C ILE A 220 -17.44 -15.09 21.52
N SER A 221 -17.68 -15.26 22.83
CA SER A 221 -18.53 -14.36 23.60
C SER A 221 -17.98 -12.92 23.52
N PRO A 222 -18.81 -11.91 23.17
CA PRO A 222 -18.36 -10.53 23.03
C PRO A 222 -18.00 -9.98 24.41
N GLY A 223 -16.70 -9.97 24.69
CA GLY A 223 -16.12 -9.61 25.97
C GLY A 223 -14.62 -9.87 25.97
N ILE A 224 -14.08 -10.30 27.11
CA ILE A 224 -12.64 -10.41 27.44
C ILE A 224 -11.78 -11.08 26.36
N ASN A 225 -12.33 -12.03 25.60
CA ASN A 225 -11.60 -12.71 24.52
C ASN A 225 -11.44 -11.88 23.24
N PHE A 226 -12.37 -10.98 22.92
CA PHE A 226 -12.24 -10.12 21.73
C PHE A 226 -11.07 -9.13 21.91
N GLU A 227 -10.96 -8.52 23.10
CA GLU A 227 -9.85 -7.61 23.46
C GLU A 227 -8.50 -8.33 23.54
N ALA A 228 -8.46 -9.57 24.03
CA ALA A 228 -7.24 -10.37 24.12
C ALA A 228 -6.72 -10.91 22.77
N THR A 229 -7.55 -10.91 21.73
CA THR A 229 -7.19 -11.36 20.36
C THR A 229 -6.78 -10.19 19.45
N LEU A 230 -7.08 -8.95 19.86
CA LEU A 230 -6.94 -7.70 19.07
C LEU A 230 -5.90 -6.73 19.64
N ASN A 231 -5.03 -7.26 20.49
CA ASN A 231 -3.95 -6.53 21.15
C ASN A 231 -2.83 -6.16 20.17
N GLU A 232 -1.92 -5.27 20.58
CA GLU A 232 -0.76 -4.76 19.82
C GLU A 232 0.00 -5.85 19.03
N ARG A 233 0.04 -7.08 19.57
CA ARG A 233 0.62 -8.26 18.92
C ARG A 233 -0.08 -8.71 17.62
N SER A 234 -1.40 -8.50 17.47
CA SER A 234 -2.12 -8.81 16.23
C SER A 234 -1.81 -7.81 15.13
N LEU A 235 -1.62 -6.54 15.49
CA LEU A 235 -1.31 -5.49 14.54
C LEU A 235 0.15 -5.55 14.09
N SER A 236 1.10 -5.78 15.01
CA SER A 236 2.50 -6.01 14.65
C SER A 236 2.65 -7.23 13.73
N ARG A 237 1.88 -8.29 13.99
CA ARG A 237 1.84 -9.47 13.12
C ARG A 237 1.29 -9.15 11.74
N LEU A 238 0.24 -8.33 11.63
CA LEU A 238 -0.28 -7.88 10.34
C LEU A 238 0.79 -7.08 9.58
N GLU A 239 1.50 -6.17 10.25
CA GLU A 239 2.60 -5.40 9.64
C GLU A 239 3.73 -6.30 9.13
N ASP A 240 4.12 -7.30 9.93
CA ASP A 240 5.14 -8.30 9.57
C ASP A 240 4.68 -9.15 8.37
N ASP A 241 3.44 -9.65 8.41
CA ASP A 241 2.88 -10.51 7.36
C ASP A 241 2.72 -9.74 6.04
N VAL A 242 2.32 -8.46 6.10
CA VAL A 242 2.26 -7.57 4.93
C VAL A 242 3.65 -7.25 4.41
N THR A 243 4.60 -6.89 5.27
CA THR A 243 5.98 -6.57 4.86
C THR A 243 6.67 -7.79 4.23
N GLY A 244 6.46 -8.98 4.81
CA GLY A 244 6.91 -10.24 4.24
C GLY A 244 6.25 -10.53 2.90
N PHE A 245 4.94 -10.31 2.77
CA PHE A 245 4.23 -10.47 1.50
C PHE A 245 4.78 -9.55 0.40
N LEU A 246 5.01 -8.28 0.69
CA LEU A 246 5.56 -7.33 -0.29
C LEU A 246 7.00 -7.69 -0.69
N SER A 247 7.80 -8.18 0.27
CA SER A 247 9.16 -8.67 0.00
C SER A 247 9.13 -9.84 -0.96
N ASP A 248 8.34 -10.86 -0.63
CA ASP A 248 8.29 -12.10 -1.42
C ASP A 248 7.68 -11.84 -2.80
N LEU A 249 6.70 -10.93 -2.90
CA LEU A 249 6.20 -10.48 -4.20
C LEU A 249 7.31 -9.86 -5.04
N MET A 250 8.11 -8.93 -4.49
CA MET A 250 9.23 -8.33 -5.21
C MET A 250 10.25 -9.35 -5.72
N GLU A 251 10.51 -10.41 -4.97
CA GLU A 251 11.42 -11.49 -5.37
C GLU A 251 10.92 -12.33 -6.54
N THR A 252 9.61 -12.34 -6.80
CA THR A 252 8.99 -13.07 -7.93
C THR A 252 8.92 -12.26 -9.23
N LEU A 253 9.22 -10.96 -9.17
CA LEU A 253 9.20 -10.06 -10.33
C LEU A 253 10.57 -10.01 -10.98
N ASP A 254 10.58 -9.81 -12.30
CA ASP A 254 11.83 -9.71 -13.06
C ASP A 254 12.67 -8.53 -12.56
N ALA A 255 13.96 -8.78 -12.32
CA ALA A 255 14.90 -7.73 -11.96
C ALA A 255 15.03 -6.73 -13.13
N PRO A 256 15.13 -5.41 -12.87
CA PRO A 256 15.30 -4.44 -13.95
C PRO A 256 16.59 -4.67 -14.71
N VAL A 257 16.57 -4.41 -16.02
CA VAL A 257 17.76 -4.58 -16.89
C VAL A 257 18.96 -3.80 -16.38
N LEU A 258 18.75 -2.62 -15.79
CA LEU A 258 19.84 -1.83 -15.20
C LEU A 258 20.45 -2.49 -13.95
N VAL A 259 19.64 -3.11 -13.08
CA VAL A 259 20.15 -3.90 -11.94
C VAL A 259 20.92 -5.14 -12.43
N GLN A 260 20.41 -5.79 -13.46
CA GLN A 260 21.06 -6.94 -14.09
C GLN A 260 22.42 -6.56 -14.69
N LEU A 261 22.50 -5.39 -15.34
CA LEU A 261 23.72 -4.82 -15.90
C LEU A 261 24.76 -4.50 -14.80
N GLU A 262 24.33 -3.89 -13.69
CA GLU A 262 25.18 -3.62 -12.52
C GLU A 262 25.75 -4.90 -11.91
N ARG A 263 24.94 -5.97 -11.85
CA ARG A 263 25.35 -7.30 -11.38
C ARG A 263 26.22 -8.05 -12.39
N GLY A 264 26.35 -7.53 -13.62
CA GLY A 264 27.15 -8.13 -14.68
C GLY A 264 26.50 -9.35 -15.35
N GLN A 265 25.18 -9.53 -15.25
CA GLN A 265 24.46 -10.63 -15.87
C GLN A 265 23.13 -10.14 -16.45
N ILE A 266 23.08 -9.84 -17.75
CA ILE A 266 21.85 -9.39 -18.43
C ILE A 266 21.07 -10.60 -18.98
N GLY A 267 19.84 -10.75 -18.53
CA GLY A 267 18.91 -11.80 -18.95
C GLY A 267 19.52 -13.19 -18.74
N GLN A 268 19.64 -13.94 -19.83
CA GLN A 268 20.24 -15.28 -19.83
C GLN A 268 21.71 -15.27 -20.28
N LEU A 269 22.31 -14.10 -20.47
CA LEU A 269 23.73 -14.00 -20.84
C LEU A 269 24.60 -14.34 -19.64
N SER A 270 25.70 -15.04 -19.87
CA SER A 270 26.75 -15.22 -18.88
C SER A 270 27.46 -13.89 -18.57
N HIS A 271 28.23 -13.86 -17.49
CA HIS A 271 29.05 -12.69 -17.15
C HIS A 271 30.03 -12.32 -18.27
N ALA A 272 30.66 -13.30 -18.91
CA ALA A 272 31.59 -13.07 -20.00
C ALA A 272 30.91 -12.44 -21.23
N GLU A 273 29.71 -12.92 -21.56
CA GLU A 273 28.90 -12.36 -22.66
C GLU A 273 28.39 -10.95 -22.33
N THR A 274 28.03 -10.71 -21.07
CA THR A 274 27.61 -9.38 -20.60
C THR A 274 28.75 -8.37 -20.66
N GLU A 275 29.97 -8.74 -20.26
CA GLU A 275 31.16 -7.89 -20.40
C GLU A 275 31.55 -7.65 -21.86
N GLN A 276 31.42 -8.68 -22.71
CA GLN A 276 31.61 -8.51 -24.14
C GLN A 276 30.58 -7.53 -24.72
N LEU A 277 29.31 -7.61 -24.30
CA LEU A 277 28.28 -6.67 -24.71
C LEU A 277 28.62 -5.24 -24.25
N LYS A 278 28.94 -5.04 -22.97
CA LYS A 278 29.34 -3.74 -22.40
C LYS A 278 30.48 -3.10 -23.18
N SER A 279 31.54 -3.86 -23.46
CA SER A 279 32.69 -3.39 -24.24
C SER A 279 32.31 -2.96 -25.67
N ARG A 280 31.36 -3.66 -26.31
CA ARG A 280 30.87 -3.32 -27.65
C ARG A 280 30.04 -2.05 -27.69
N VAL A 281 29.25 -1.78 -26.65
CA VAL A 281 28.37 -0.60 -26.56
C VAL A 281 29.05 0.59 -25.87
N GLY A 282 30.31 0.46 -25.47
CA GLY A 282 31.09 1.55 -24.87
C GLY A 282 30.84 1.79 -23.38
N PHE A 283 30.15 0.87 -22.70
CA PHE A 283 30.11 0.84 -21.24
C PHE A 283 31.46 0.29 -20.74
N ARG A 284 32.21 1.10 -20.00
CA ARG A 284 33.47 0.72 -19.34
C ARG A 284 33.27 0.60 -17.85
#